data_AF-A0A3D1TXP2-F1
#
_entry.id   AF-A0A3D1TXP2-F1
#
_cell.length_a   1.000
_cell.length_b   1.000
_cell.length_c   1.000
_cell.angle_alpha   90.00
_cell.angle_beta   90.00
_cell.angle_gamma   90.00
#
_symmetry.space_group_name_H-M   'P 1'
#
loop_
_entity.id
_entity.type
_entity.pdbx_description
1 polymer ?
#
loop_
_entity_poly.entity_id
_entity_poly.type
_entity_poly.pdbx_seq_one_letter_code
_entity_poly.pdbx_strand_id
1 'polypeptide(L)'
;MIVHAELSCLTCGYDVGDVEGERGARPDTLVFLPVHQGDELLVDETGHFQCPRCGGRVLPQGVSPVKRPIDPKTVLEANLEDAIARGFVP
;
A
#
# COMPACT_ATOMS: atom_id res chain seq x y z
N MET A 1 5.44 -13.02 -9.19
CA MET A 1 6.68 -12.51 -8.54
C MET A 1 6.27 -11.32 -7.71
N ILE A 2 6.52 -11.37 -6.40
CA ILE A 2 6.23 -10.26 -5.50
C ILE A 2 7.34 -9.23 -5.61
N VAL A 3 6.95 -7.97 -5.67
CA VAL A 3 7.83 -6.81 -5.65
C VAL A 3 7.48 -5.92 -4.47
N HIS A 4 8.48 -5.23 -3.95
CA HIS A 4 8.41 -4.15 -2.99
C HIS A 4 8.74 -2.85 -3.71
N ALA A 5 8.03 -1.77 -3.43
CA ALA A 5 8.31 -0.44 -3.97
C ALA A 5 8.04 0.65 -2.93
N GLU A 6 8.91 1.65 -2.91
CA GLU A 6 8.80 2.84 -2.06
C GLU A 6 7.84 3.84 -2.72
N LEU A 7 6.94 4.45 -1.96
CA LEU A 7 5.98 5.43 -2.44
C LEU A 7 6.37 6.84 -1.96
N SER A 8 6.66 7.71 -2.91
CA SER A 8 6.96 9.11 -2.63
C SER A 8 6.11 10.06 -3.47
N CYS A 9 5.68 11.15 -2.85
CA CYS A 9 4.94 12.20 -3.54
C CYS A 9 5.88 13.06 -4.38
N LEU A 10 5.58 13.16 -5.69
CA LEU A 10 6.36 14.00 -6.61
C LEU A 10 6.16 15.50 -6.37
N THR A 11 5.06 15.90 -5.72
CA THR A 11 4.70 17.30 -5.54
C THR A 11 5.34 17.90 -4.29
N CYS A 12 5.20 17.23 -3.13
CA CYS A 12 5.69 17.76 -1.86
C CYS A 12 6.87 16.97 -1.27
N GLY A 13 7.33 15.90 -1.93
CA GLY A 13 8.44 15.07 -1.46
C GLY A 13 8.10 14.24 -0.22
N TYR A 14 6.82 14.15 0.16
CA TYR A 14 6.38 13.37 1.30
C TYR A 14 6.60 11.87 1.04
N ASP A 15 7.22 11.22 2.02
CA ASP A 15 7.38 9.78 2.07
C ASP A 15 6.06 9.16 2.55
N VAL A 16 5.38 8.48 1.64
CA VAL A 16 4.04 7.93 1.90
C VAL A 16 4.16 6.56 2.58
N GLY A 17 5.24 5.83 2.29
CA GLY A 17 5.48 4.49 2.78
C GLY A 17 5.78 3.51 1.65
N ASP A 18 5.57 2.22 1.89
CA ASP A 18 5.92 1.17 0.94
C ASP A 18 4.70 0.37 0.48
N VAL A 19 4.84 -0.28 -0.67
CA VAL A 19 3.85 -1.25 -1.16
C VAL A 19 4.51 -2.56 -1.55
N GLU A 20 3.85 -3.66 -1.20
CA GLU A 20 4.20 -5.00 -1.65
C GLU A 20 3.05 -5.62 -2.44
N GLY A 21 3.37 -6.34 -3.52
CA GLY A 21 2.37 -7.06 -4.29
C GLY A 21 2.96 -7.77 -5.50
N GLU A 22 2.12 -8.51 -6.22
CA GLU A 22 2.56 -9.08 -7.50
C GLU A 22 2.91 -7.98 -8.50
N ARG A 23 3.94 -8.22 -9.31
CA ARG A 23 4.27 -7.28 -10.40
C ARG A 23 3.07 -7.13 -11.35
N GLY A 24 2.55 -5.91 -11.50
CA GLY A 24 1.36 -5.64 -12.30
C GLY A 24 0.04 -5.88 -11.57
N ALA A 25 0.08 -6.14 -10.26
CA ALA A 25 -1.08 -6.20 -9.38
C ALA A 25 -1.88 -4.89 -9.45
N ARG A 26 -3.18 -5.03 -9.21
CA ARG A 26 -4.08 -3.88 -9.10
C ARG A 26 -3.91 -3.24 -7.71
N PRO A 27 -4.16 -1.92 -7.57
CA PRO A 27 -3.98 -1.21 -6.30
C PRO A 27 -4.70 -1.83 -5.10
N ASP A 28 -5.89 -2.41 -5.31
CA ASP A 28 -6.72 -3.07 -4.30
C ASP A 28 -6.14 -4.39 -3.77
N THR A 29 -5.16 -4.95 -4.47
CA THR A 29 -4.48 -6.20 -4.10
C THR A 29 -3.10 -5.98 -3.49
N LEU A 30 -2.68 -4.71 -3.33
CA LEU A 30 -1.40 -4.36 -2.75
C LEU A 30 -1.49 -4.34 -1.22
N VAL A 31 -0.41 -4.77 -0.58
CA VAL A 31 -0.20 -4.56 0.85
C VAL A 31 0.49 -3.21 1.02
N PHE A 32 -0.15 -2.29 1.72
CA PHE A 32 0.41 -0.99 2.03
C PHE A 32 1.07 -0.99 3.42
N LEU A 33 2.29 -0.46 3.49
CA LEU A 33 3.10 -0.38 4.70
C LEU A 33 3.38 1.11 4.98
N PRO A 34 2.54 1.80 5.76
CA PRO A 34 2.72 3.23 6.01
C PRO A 34 3.97 3.49 6.86
N VAL A 35 4.73 4.53 6.49
CA VAL A 35 5.87 5.01 7.29
C VAL A 35 5.39 5.89 8.45
N HIS A 36 4.29 6.62 8.27
CA HIS A 36 3.72 7.48 9.30
C HIS A 36 2.38 6.94 9.80
N GLN A 37 2.16 7.01 11.11
CA GLN A 37 0.94 6.50 11.73
C GLN A 37 -0.29 7.25 11.20
N GLY A 38 -1.27 6.51 10.67
CA GLY A 38 -2.51 7.05 10.15
C GLY A 38 -2.47 7.45 8.67
N ASP A 39 -1.35 7.25 7.98
CA ASP A 39 -1.33 7.37 6.53
C ASP A 39 -2.12 6.21 5.90
N GLU A 40 -2.91 6.56 4.89
CA GLU A 40 -3.68 5.62 4.07
C GLU A 40 -3.20 5.68 2.62
N LEU A 41 -3.28 4.55 1.94
CA LEU A 41 -3.01 4.50 0.51
C LEU A 41 -4.23 5.02 -0.26
N LEU A 42 -4.15 6.27 -0.71
CA LEU A 42 -5.20 6.87 -1.52
C LEU A 42 -5.01 6.50 -2.99
N VAL A 43 -6.08 6.04 -3.64
CA VAL A 43 -6.10 5.69 -5.06
C VAL A 43 -7.23 6.45 -5.73
N ASP A 44 -6.93 7.14 -6.84
CA ASP A 44 -7.95 7.85 -7.61
C ASP A 44 -8.79 6.92 -8.50
N GLU A 45 -9.84 7.46 -9.11
CA GLU A 45 -10.73 6.71 -10.02
C GLU A 45 -10.02 6.10 -11.24
N THR A 46 -8.82 6.61 -11.57
CA THR A 46 -7.99 6.12 -12.67
C THR A 46 -6.94 5.10 -12.23
N GLY A 47 -6.89 4.77 -10.93
CA GLY A 47 -5.95 3.80 -10.35
C GLY A 47 -4.59 4.39 -9.99
N HIS A 48 -4.43 5.72 -9.93
CA HIS A 48 -3.17 6.34 -9.52
C HIS A 48 -3.13 6.61 -8.02
N PHE A 49 -1.94 6.43 -7.43
CA PHE A 49 -1.71 6.77 -6.03
C PHE A 49 -1.70 8.29 -5.80
N GLN A 50 -2.39 8.72 -4.75
CA GLN A 50 -2.47 10.10 -4.31
C GLN A 50 -1.79 10.29 -2.96
N CYS A 51 -1.16 11.45 -2.78
CA CYS A 51 -0.52 11.81 -1.53
C CYS A 51 -1.57 12.23 -0.50
N PRO A 52 -1.61 11.63 0.69
CA PRO A 52 -2.58 11.99 1.73
C PRO A 52 -2.38 13.43 2.24
N ARG A 53 -1.18 14.00 2.07
CA ARG A 53 -0.83 15.33 2.57
C ARG A 53 -1.19 16.49 1.63
N CYS A 54 -1.04 16.30 0.32
CA CYS A 54 -1.20 17.39 -0.65
C CYS A 54 -2.11 17.07 -1.84
N GLY A 55 -2.62 15.83 -1.94
CA GLY A 55 -3.39 15.34 -3.09
C GLY A 55 -2.56 15.16 -4.37
N GLY A 56 -1.25 15.43 -4.33
CA GLY A 56 -0.36 15.27 -5.46
C GLY A 56 -0.13 13.81 -5.85
N ARG A 57 0.44 13.59 -7.05
CA ARG A 57 0.69 12.24 -7.57
C ARG A 57 1.83 11.56 -6.82
N VAL A 58 1.61 10.30 -6.47
CA VAL A 58 2.59 9.41 -5.84
C VAL A 58 3.02 8.38 -6.85
N LEU A 59 4.33 8.10 -6.92
CA LEU A 59 4.89 7.08 -7.80
C LEU A 59 5.66 6.03 -7.01
N PRO A 60 5.55 4.75 -7.39
CA PRO A 60 6.43 3.72 -6.89
C PRO A 60 7.85 3.92 -7.42
N GLN A 61 8.81 3.88 -6.51
CA GLN A 61 10.25 3.96 -6.73
C GLN A 61 10.93 2.74 -6.12
N GLY A 62 12.23 2.55 -6.39
CA GLY A 62 13.00 1.51 -5.71
C GLY A 62 12.50 0.07 -5.89
N VAL A 63 11.82 -0.23 -7.01
CA VAL A 63 11.14 -1.53 -7.21
C VAL A 63 12.14 -2.68 -7.12
N SER A 64 11.96 -3.56 -6.12
CA SER A 64 12.85 -4.68 -5.86
C SER A 64 12.06 -5.98 -5.62
N PRO A 65 12.59 -7.15 -6.01
CA PRO A 65 11.90 -8.41 -5.80
C PRO A 65 11.94 -8.81 -4.31
N VAL A 66 10.79 -9.19 -3.76
CA VAL A 66 10.71 -9.74 -2.39
C VAL A 66 11.15 -11.21 -2.43
N LYS A 67 12.27 -11.52 -1.78
CA LYS A 67 12.83 -12.89 -1.69
C LYS A 67 12.26 -13.72 -0.54
N ARG A 68 11.15 -13.30 0.07
CA ARG A 68 10.51 -14.00 1.19
C ARG A 68 9.25 -14.70 0.67
N PRO A 69 8.95 -15.94 1.09
CA PRO A 69 7.62 -16.49 0.89
C PRO A 69 6.65 -15.61 1.67
N ILE A 70 5.72 -14.93 0.98
CA ILE A 70 4.58 -14.31 1.66
C ILE A 70 3.77 -15.46 2.24
N ASP A 71 3.73 -15.59 3.57
CA ASP A 71 2.83 -16.51 4.22
C ASP A 71 1.41 -15.93 4.08
N PRO A 72 0.47 -16.65 3.43
CA PRO A 72 -0.89 -16.16 3.21
C PRO A 72 -1.61 -15.74 4.50
N LYS A 73 -1.15 -16.24 5.67
CA LYS A 73 -1.68 -15.85 6.98
C LYS A 73 -1.47 -14.38 7.30
N THR A 74 -0.32 -13.81 6.92
CA THR A 74 0.00 -12.40 7.22
C THR A 74 -0.88 -11.43 6.43
N VAL A 75 -1.30 -11.83 5.22
CA VAL A 75 -2.23 -11.04 4.38
C VAL A 75 -3.67 -11.12 4.91
N LEU A 76 -4.05 -12.26 5.51
CA LEU A 76 -5.39 -12.45 6.07
C LEU A 76 -5.56 -11.74 7.43
N GLU A 77 -4.52 -11.75 8.28
CA GLU A 77 -4.55 -11.09 9.60
C GLU A 77 -4.74 -9.57 9.49
N ALA A 78 -4.07 -8.92 8.54
CA ALA A 78 -4.24 -7.49 8.27
C ALA A 78 -5.68 -7.13 7.82
N ASN A 79 -6.36 -8.03 7.10
CA ASN A 79 -7.76 -7.83 6.70
C ASN A 79 -8.74 -8.16 7.84
N LEU A 80 -8.40 -9.08 8.73
CA LEU A 80 -9.25 -9.51 9.84
C LEU A 80 -9.27 -8.46 10.96
N GLU A 81 -8.12 -7.86 11.28
CA GLU A 81 -8.04 -6.78 12.27
C GLU A 81 -8.84 -5.54 11.83
N ASP A 82 -8.80 -5.19 10.54
CA ASP A 82 -9.58 -4.08 9.96
C ASP A 82 -11.09 -4.37 9.93
N ALA A 83 -11.49 -5.62 9.65
CA ALA A 83 -12.89 -6.05 9.70
C ALA A 83 -13.48 -6.08 11.12
N ILE A 84 -12.68 -6.48 12.12
CA ILE A 84 -13.05 -6.45 13.54
C ILE A 84 -13.18 -5.00 14.03
N ALA A 85 -12.25 -4.11 13.67
CA ALA A 85 -12.31 -2.69 14.02
C ALA A 85 -13.52 -1.98 13.41
N ARG A 86 -13.99 -2.43 12.23
CA ARG A 86 -15.19 -1.91 11.54
C ARG A 86 -16.50 -2.57 11.98
N GLY A 87 -16.46 -3.45 12.99
CA GLY A 87 -17.65 -4.05 13.59
C GLY A 87 -18.40 -5.01 12.68
N PHE A 88 -17.73 -5.59 11.67
CA PHE A 88 -18.37 -6.45 10.67
C PHE A 88 -18.05 -7.92 10.94
N VAL A 89 -18.60 -8.47 12.02
CA VAL A 89 -18.79 -9.92 12.19
C VAL A 89 -20.15 -10.13 12.88
N PRO A 90 -21.01 -11.06 12.43
CA PRO A 90 -22.27 -11.39 13.10
C PRO A 90 -22.09 -11.93 14.53
#